data_AF-R4LE88-F1
#
_entry.id   AF-R4LE88-F1
#
_cell.length_a   1.000
_cell.length_b   1.000
_cell.length_c   1.000
_cell.angle_alpha   90.00
_cell.angle_beta   90.00
_cell.angle_gamma   90.00
#
_symmetry.space_group_name_H-M   'P 1'
#
loop_
_entity.id
_entity.type
_entity.pdbx_description
1 polymer ?
#
loop_
_entity_poly.entity_id
_entity_poly.type
_entity_poly.pdbx_seq_one_letter_code
_entity_poly.pdbx_strand_id
1 'polypeptide(L)'
;MDHLDRLLAEAGPLLHRVDAVLSAGGAPAAHPVWHQLRRVRLLPADAVRTVAALRPGDLTDAPTGVRAAARTCATVADSLPGPADWSGPAADAYDESRRALAGHLSGSPDALEARLHATADLAESLLTWMRATRDQVAETLADVLVSTQAIALATDRTDSSSPTQQEAAANIATRTLQTIGDAYDQAADLLYRARPLRDPR
;
A
#
# COMPACT_ATOMS: atom_id res chain seq x y z
N MET A 1 -7.71 14.92 6.27
CA MET A 1 -8.96 14.33 5.74
C MET A 1 -8.98 14.57 4.25
N ASP A 2 -8.96 13.51 3.46
CA ASP A 2 -9.03 13.62 1.99
C ASP A 2 -10.45 13.33 1.45
N HIS A 3 -10.57 13.10 0.14
CA HIS A 3 -11.87 12.85 -0.49
C HIS A 3 -12.51 11.53 -0.02
N LEU A 4 -11.71 10.48 0.15
CA LEU A 4 -12.18 9.19 0.64
C LEU A 4 -12.77 9.30 2.04
N ASP A 5 -12.10 10.01 2.95
CA ASP A 5 -12.59 10.18 4.33
C ASP A 5 -13.96 10.88 4.38
N ARG A 6 -14.21 11.84 3.48
CA ARG A 6 -15.50 12.54 3.36
C ARG A 6 -16.58 11.63 2.78
N LEU A 7 -16.27 10.90 1.72
CA LEU A 7 -17.23 9.98 1.09
C LEU A 7 -17.58 8.79 1.99
N LEU A 8 -16.65 8.32 2.82
CA LEU A 8 -16.91 7.23 3.75
C LEU A 8 -17.97 7.58 4.79
N ALA A 9 -18.03 8.83 5.24
CA ALA A 9 -19.07 9.28 6.16
C ALA A 9 -20.47 9.12 5.52
N GLU A 10 -20.59 9.42 4.23
CA GLU A 10 -21.85 9.35 3.48
C GLU A 10 -22.17 7.92 2.98
N ALA A 11 -21.15 7.18 2.54
CA ALA A 11 -21.29 5.83 2.00
C ALA A 11 -21.40 4.74 3.08
N GLY A 12 -21.00 5.02 4.32
CA GLY A 12 -20.98 4.06 5.42
C GLY A 12 -22.29 3.30 5.62
N PRO A 13 -23.46 3.98 5.72
CA PRO A 13 -24.75 3.32 5.84
C PRO A 13 -25.08 2.38 4.67
N LEU A 14 -24.77 2.79 3.43
CA LEU A 14 -24.98 1.97 2.24
C LEU A 14 -24.08 0.72 2.27
N LEU A 15 -22.80 0.88 2.57
CA LEU A 15 -21.86 -0.24 2.66
C LEU A 15 -22.27 -1.24 3.76
N HIS A 16 -22.71 -0.77 4.92
CA HIS A 16 -23.25 -1.64 5.96
C HIS A 16 -24.53 -2.35 5.54
N ARG A 17 -25.40 -1.70 4.76
CA ARG A 17 -26.58 -2.36 4.20
C ARG A 17 -26.19 -3.44 3.19
N VAL A 18 -25.22 -3.19 2.33
CA VAL A 18 -24.67 -4.19 1.39
C VAL A 18 -24.15 -5.40 2.15
N ASP A 19 -23.32 -5.18 3.18
CA ASP A 19 -22.77 -6.25 4.01
C ASP A 19 -23.86 -7.06 4.72
N ALA A 20 -24.88 -6.39 5.25
CA ALA A 20 -26.03 -7.05 5.90
C ALA A 20 -26.82 -7.92 4.92
N VAL A 21 -27.10 -7.42 3.71
CA VAL A 21 -27.82 -8.17 2.66
C VAL A 21 -27.02 -9.38 2.23
N LEU A 22 -25.71 -9.22 1.98
CA LEU A 22 -24.84 -10.33 1.58
C LEU A 22 -24.68 -11.37 2.70
N SER A 23 -24.65 -10.94 3.96
CA SER A 23 -24.51 -11.85 5.11
C SER A 23 -25.80 -12.64 5.36
N ALA A 24 -26.97 -12.02 5.20
CA ALA A 24 -28.26 -12.66 5.46
C ALA A 24 -28.76 -13.50 4.29
N GLY A 25 -28.67 -12.98 3.06
CA GLY A 25 -29.24 -13.59 1.87
C GLY A 25 -28.21 -14.21 0.92
N GLY A 26 -26.92 -13.93 1.10
CA GLY A 26 -25.89 -14.27 0.13
C GLY A 26 -25.99 -13.42 -1.15
N ALA A 27 -25.18 -13.81 -2.14
CA ALA A 27 -25.28 -13.31 -3.50
C ALA A 27 -25.81 -14.39 -4.44
N PRO A 28 -26.34 -14.04 -5.62
CA PRO A 28 -26.74 -15.03 -6.62
C PRO A 28 -25.59 -16.00 -6.95
N ALA A 29 -25.91 -17.29 -7.15
CA ALA A 29 -24.89 -18.36 -7.20
C ALA A 29 -23.84 -18.16 -8.30
N ALA A 30 -24.24 -17.64 -9.47
CA ALA A 30 -23.34 -17.38 -10.59
C ALA A 30 -22.71 -15.97 -10.58
N HIS A 31 -22.92 -15.19 -9.51
CA HIS A 31 -22.49 -13.78 -9.48
C HIS A 31 -20.97 -13.64 -9.31
N PRO A 32 -20.30 -12.72 -10.04
CA PRO A 32 -18.85 -12.51 -9.95
C PRO A 32 -18.35 -12.06 -8.58
N VAL A 33 -19.24 -11.54 -7.72
CA VAL A 33 -18.88 -11.11 -6.34
C VAL A 33 -18.20 -12.22 -5.55
N TRP A 34 -18.56 -13.50 -5.79
CA TRP A 34 -17.93 -14.62 -5.10
C TRP A 34 -16.44 -14.75 -5.40
N HIS A 35 -16.01 -14.40 -6.62
CA HIS A 35 -14.59 -14.33 -6.95
C HIS A 35 -13.90 -13.23 -6.16
N GLN A 36 -14.49 -12.04 -6.11
CA GLN A 36 -13.89 -10.89 -5.40
C GLN A 36 -13.85 -11.11 -3.88
N LEU A 37 -14.89 -11.69 -3.28
CA LEU A 37 -14.91 -12.05 -1.86
C LEU A 37 -13.81 -13.08 -1.51
N ARG A 38 -13.53 -14.04 -2.38
CA ARG A 38 -12.43 -15.00 -2.18
C ARG A 38 -11.04 -14.37 -2.36
N ARG A 39 -10.93 -13.41 -3.28
CA ARG A 39 -9.69 -12.67 -3.58
C ARG A 39 -9.32 -11.72 -2.43
N VAL A 40 -10.24 -10.86 -2.02
CA VAL A 40 -10.02 -9.83 -0.99
C VAL A 40 -10.20 -10.38 0.44
N ARG A 41 -11.04 -11.42 0.61
CA ARG A 41 -11.35 -12.06 1.91
C ARG A 41 -11.92 -11.11 2.97
N LEU A 42 -12.52 -10.01 2.54
CA LEU A 42 -13.21 -9.02 3.37
C LEU A 42 -14.56 -8.70 2.76
N LEU A 43 -15.49 -8.26 3.61
CA LEU A 43 -16.73 -7.63 3.15
C LEU A 43 -16.45 -6.21 2.64
N PRO A 44 -17.28 -5.67 1.74
CA PRO A 44 -17.11 -4.33 1.18
C PRO A 44 -16.84 -3.23 2.21
N ALA A 45 -17.61 -3.14 3.31
CA ALA A 45 -17.37 -2.07 4.28
C ALA A 45 -16.01 -2.22 4.99
N ASP A 46 -15.61 -3.44 5.34
CA ASP A 46 -14.30 -3.71 5.94
C ASP A 46 -13.16 -3.40 4.98
N ALA A 47 -13.28 -3.84 3.73
CA ALA A 47 -12.28 -3.63 2.70
C ALA A 47 -12.04 -2.12 2.46
N VAL A 48 -13.11 -1.34 2.33
CA VAL A 48 -13.01 0.12 2.17
C VAL A 48 -12.38 0.75 3.42
N ARG A 49 -12.78 0.32 4.63
CA ARG A 49 -12.17 0.83 5.87
C ARG A 49 -10.67 0.51 5.96
N THR A 50 -10.22 -0.63 5.48
CA THR A 50 -8.79 -0.96 5.41
C THR A 50 -8.03 0.00 4.49
N VAL A 51 -8.55 0.30 3.30
CA VAL A 51 -7.96 1.31 2.40
C VAL A 51 -8.01 2.71 3.05
N ALA A 52 -9.11 3.04 3.70
CA ALA A 52 -9.27 4.29 4.42
C ALA A 52 -8.30 4.44 5.59
N ALA A 53 -7.78 3.33 6.13
CA ALA A 53 -6.77 3.34 7.18
C ALA A 53 -5.34 3.58 6.66
N LEU A 54 -5.12 3.57 5.34
CA LEU A 54 -3.84 3.98 4.76
C LEU A 54 -3.56 5.45 5.12
N ARG A 55 -2.37 5.72 5.67
CA ARG A 55 -1.94 7.07 6.08
C ARG A 55 -0.71 7.51 5.27
N PRO A 56 -0.86 7.93 4.01
CA PRO A 56 0.28 8.41 3.22
C PRO A 56 0.93 9.66 3.82
N GLY A 57 0.19 10.45 4.61
CA GLY A 57 0.73 11.59 5.34
C GLY A 57 1.87 11.21 6.29
N ASP A 58 1.73 10.10 7.01
CA ASP A 58 2.68 9.64 8.04
C ASP A 58 4.04 9.22 7.45
N LEU A 59 4.08 8.94 6.14
CA LEU A 59 5.29 8.51 5.42
C LEU A 59 5.86 9.57 4.48
N THR A 60 5.25 10.75 4.37
CA THR A 60 5.56 11.71 3.29
C THR A 60 7.02 12.18 3.29
N ASP A 61 7.64 12.32 4.48
CA ASP A 61 9.03 12.77 4.60
C ASP A 61 10.06 11.62 4.56
N ALA A 62 9.60 10.38 4.65
CA ALA A 62 10.48 9.22 4.76
C ALA A 62 11.45 9.07 3.57
N PRO A 63 11.03 9.18 2.29
CA PRO A 63 11.95 9.04 1.16
C PRO A 63 13.09 10.07 1.20
N THR A 64 12.78 11.32 1.51
CA THR A 64 13.77 12.40 1.59
C THR A 64 14.76 12.19 2.73
N GLY A 65 14.26 11.78 3.91
CA GLY A 65 15.11 11.48 5.06
C GLY A 65 16.06 10.31 4.79
N VAL A 66 15.57 9.23 4.17
CA VAL A 66 16.39 8.07 3.81
C VAL A 66 17.44 8.42 2.75
N ARG A 67 17.08 9.24 1.74
CA ARG A 67 18.06 9.75 0.75
C ARG A 67 19.12 10.64 1.38
N ALA A 68 18.78 11.42 2.40
CA ALA A 68 19.76 12.19 3.15
C ALA A 68 20.74 11.28 3.90
N ALA A 69 20.24 10.20 4.52
CA ALA A 69 21.10 9.20 5.15
C ALA A 69 22.04 8.51 4.15
N ALA A 70 21.54 8.16 2.95
CA ALA A 70 22.37 7.59 1.88
C ALA A 70 23.53 8.51 1.49
N ARG A 71 23.26 9.81 1.30
CA ARG A 71 24.30 10.83 1.03
C ARG A 71 25.30 10.98 2.17
N THR A 72 24.86 10.82 3.41
CA THR A 72 25.76 10.80 4.58
C THR A 72 26.68 9.59 4.53
N CYS A 73 26.20 8.40 4.15
CA CYS A 73 27.06 7.22 3.99
C CYS A 73 28.17 7.45 2.96
N ALA A 74 27.84 8.02 1.79
CA ALA A 74 28.83 8.39 0.77
C ALA A 74 29.84 9.40 1.30
N THR A 75 29.36 10.50 1.90
CA THR A 75 30.23 11.53 2.50
C THR A 75 31.18 10.94 3.55
N VAL A 76 30.67 10.06 4.42
CA VAL A 76 31.50 9.42 5.45
C VAL A 76 32.54 8.51 4.82
N ALA A 77 32.18 7.67 3.84
CA ALA A 77 33.11 6.78 3.15
C ALA A 77 34.28 7.57 2.52
N ASP A 78 33.98 8.69 1.86
CA ASP A 78 34.98 9.56 1.23
C ASP A 78 35.84 10.33 2.25
N SER A 79 35.30 10.62 3.43
CA SER A 79 36.00 11.39 4.47
C SER A 79 36.95 10.57 5.35
N LEU A 80 36.97 9.23 5.20
CA LEU A 80 37.80 8.36 6.02
C LEU A 80 39.29 8.64 5.80
N PRO A 81 40.03 9.09 6.83
CA PRO A 81 41.41 9.53 6.66
C PRO A 81 42.32 8.36 6.29
N GLY A 82 43.23 8.57 5.34
CA GLY A 82 44.30 7.61 5.05
C GLY A 82 45.33 7.54 6.18
N PRO A 83 46.25 6.56 6.15
CA PRO A 83 47.30 6.43 7.16
C PRO A 83 48.33 7.59 7.17
N ALA A 84 48.32 8.48 6.17
CA ALA A 84 49.27 9.59 6.04
C ALA A 84 50.73 9.10 6.13
N ASP A 85 51.53 9.65 7.05
CA ASP A 85 52.94 9.27 7.26
C ASP A 85 53.11 8.02 8.16
N TRP A 86 52.01 7.46 8.69
CA TRP A 86 52.05 6.26 9.52
C TRP A 86 52.35 5.02 8.67
N SER A 87 53.34 4.23 9.09
CA SER A 87 53.81 3.06 8.35
C SER A 87 54.04 1.84 9.26
N GLY A 88 54.16 0.68 8.63
CA GLY A 88 54.35 -0.62 9.27
C GLY A 88 53.06 -1.44 9.38
N PRO A 89 53.12 -2.67 9.93
CA PRO A 89 52.01 -3.62 9.88
C PRO A 89 50.68 -3.12 10.48
N ALA A 90 50.75 -2.23 11.47
CA ALA A 90 49.56 -1.63 12.07
C ALA A 90 48.89 -0.59 11.15
N ALA A 91 49.68 0.15 10.36
CA ALA A 91 49.16 1.08 9.36
C ALA A 91 48.49 0.33 8.20
N ASP A 92 49.06 -0.80 7.78
CA ASP A 92 48.48 -1.67 6.75
C ASP A 92 47.13 -2.25 7.20
N ALA A 93 47.05 -2.77 8.44
CA ALA A 93 45.81 -3.29 9.02
C ALA A 93 44.73 -2.21 9.18
N TYR A 94 45.14 -0.98 9.51
CA TYR A 94 44.23 0.16 9.54
C TYR A 94 43.69 0.50 8.15
N ASP A 95 44.56 0.61 7.14
CA ASP A 95 44.13 0.96 5.79
C ASP A 95 43.23 -0.12 5.16
N GLU A 96 43.50 -1.40 5.44
CA GLU A 96 42.61 -2.50 5.07
C GLU A 96 41.22 -2.34 5.71
N SER A 97 41.17 -2.12 7.03
CA SER A 97 39.91 -1.92 7.75
C SER A 97 39.15 -0.68 7.26
N ARG A 98 39.87 0.41 6.98
CA ARG A 98 39.35 1.65 6.42
C ARG A 98 38.71 1.42 5.05
N ARG A 99 39.40 0.74 4.13
CA ARG A 99 38.89 0.40 2.80
C ARG A 99 37.67 -0.51 2.88
N ALA A 100 37.69 -1.50 3.76
CA ALA A 100 36.55 -2.39 3.99
C ALA A 100 35.33 -1.61 4.48
N LEU A 101 35.51 -0.69 5.45
CA LEU A 101 34.44 0.18 5.94
C LEU A 101 33.93 1.13 4.85
N ALA A 102 34.82 1.77 4.08
CA ALA A 102 34.45 2.64 2.96
C ALA A 102 33.58 1.90 1.94
N GLY A 103 34.00 0.69 1.53
CA GLY A 103 33.26 -0.15 0.59
C GLY A 103 31.91 -0.68 1.14
N HIS A 104 31.80 -0.86 2.46
CA HIS A 104 30.53 -1.20 3.09
C HIS A 104 29.55 -0.02 3.10
N LEU A 105 30.07 1.20 3.31
CA LEU A 105 29.26 2.42 3.35
C LEU A 105 28.80 2.84 1.95
N SER A 106 29.67 2.77 0.94
CA SER A 106 29.44 3.32 -0.40
C SER A 106 30.25 2.60 -1.48
N GLY A 107 29.88 2.79 -2.76
CA GLY A 107 30.68 2.37 -3.92
C GLY A 107 30.41 0.96 -4.46
N SER A 108 29.50 0.20 -3.85
CA SER A 108 29.07 -1.12 -4.30
C SER A 108 27.53 -1.22 -4.36
N PRO A 109 26.94 -2.04 -5.26
CA PRO A 109 25.49 -2.31 -5.28
C PRO A 109 24.95 -2.85 -3.94
N ASP A 110 25.78 -3.54 -3.16
CA ASP A 110 25.41 -4.11 -1.86
C ASP A 110 25.75 -3.18 -0.68
N ALA A 111 26.34 -2.02 -0.95
CA ALA A 111 26.70 -1.04 0.07
C ALA A 111 25.47 -0.43 0.74
N LEU A 112 25.65 0.09 1.96
CA LEU A 112 24.59 0.69 2.75
C LEU A 112 23.92 1.87 2.02
N GLU A 113 24.68 2.72 1.33
CA GLU A 113 24.16 3.80 0.49
C GLU A 113 23.14 3.29 -0.55
N ALA A 114 23.50 2.27 -1.33
CA ALA A 114 22.66 1.73 -2.39
C ALA A 114 21.36 1.14 -1.83
N ARG A 115 21.45 0.46 -0.68
CA ARG A 115 20.29 -0.09 0.05
C ARG A 115 19.36 1.00 0.57
N LEU A 116 19.92 2.09 1.11
CA LEU A 116 19.14 3.25 1.55
C LEU A 116 18.44 3.91 0.36
N HIS A 117 19.13 4.09 -0.78
CA HIS A 117 18.50 4.58 -2.01
C HIS A 117 17.30 3.72 -2.44
N ALA A 118 17.50 2.41 -2.55
CA ALA A 118 16.42 1.50 -2.93
C ALA A 118 15.27 1.47 -1.89
N THR A 119 15.57 1.66 -0.60
CA THR A 119 14.56 1.82 0.46
C THR A 119 13.74 3.11 0.27
N ALA A 120 14.39 4.21 -0.11
CA ALA A 120 13.70 5.47 -0.41
C ALA A 120 12.79 5.35 -1.63
N ASP A 121 13.25 4.66 -2.67
CA ASP A 121 12.47 4.43 -3.90
C ASP A 121 11.24 3.54 -3.64
N LEU A 122 11.39 2.53 -2.77
CA LEU A 122 10.26 1.75 -2.29
C LEU A 122 9.26 2.61 -1.51
N ALA A 123 9.74 3.44 -0.58
CA ALA A 123 8.88 4.32 0.21
C ALA A 123 8.09 5.30 -0.68
N GLU A 124 8.72 5.86 -1.71
CA GLU A 124 8.05 6.73 -2.69
C GLU A 124 7.02 5.98 -3.54
N SER A 125 7.35 4.75 -3.96
CA SER A 125 6.41 3.89 -4.68
C SER A 125 5.19 3.52 -3.83
N LEU A 126 5.39 3.21 -2.55
CA LEU A 126 4.31 2.95 -1.60
C LEU A 126 3.45 4.18 -1.36
N LEU A 127 4.04 5.36 -1.19
CA LEU A 127 3.30 6.63 -1.06
C LEU A 127 2.41 6.90 -2.27
N THR A 128 2.96 6.68 -3.46
CA THR A 128 2.24 6.87 -4.72
C THR A 128 1.07 5.89 -4.83
N TRP A 129 1.32 4.61 -4.55
CA TRP A 129 0.29 3.57 -4.52
C TRP A 129 -0.81 3.86 -3.48
N MET A 130 -0.45 4.26 -2.25
CA MET A 130 -1.42 4.57 -1.19
C MET A 130 -2.35 5.71 -1.61
N ARG A 131 -1.81 6.78 -2.22
CA ARG A 131 -2.60 7.93 -2.69
C ARG A 131 -3.53 7.50 -3.83
N ALA A 132 -2.99 6.88 -4.86
CA ALA A 132 -3.75 6.42 -6.02
C ALA A 132 -4.87 5.44 -5.62
N THR A 133 -4.58 4.51 -4.71
CA THR A 133 -5.57 3.54 -4.21
C THR A 133 -6.71 4.25 -3.47
N ARG A 134 -6.39 5.23 -2.60
CA ARG A 134 -7.41 6.00 -1.89
C ARG A 134 -8.29 6.80 -2.85
N ASP A 135 -7.70 7.42 -3.86
CA ASP A 135 -8.41 8.20 -4.87
C ASP A 135 -9.34 7.29 -5.72
N GLN A 136 -8.85 6.14 -6.19
CA GLN A 136 -9.65 5.17 -6.96
C GLN A 136 -10.84 4.62 -6.17
N VAL A 137 -10.64 4.33 -4.88
CA VAL A 137 -11.75 3.89 -4.01
C VAL A 137 -12.73 5.03 -3.77
N ALA A 138 -12.27 6.27 -3.61
CA ALA A 138 -13.14 7.43 -3.49
C ALA A 138 -14.01 7.61 -4.75
N GLU A 139 -13.41 7.55 -5.94
CA GLU A 139 -14.12 7.58 -7.23
C GLU A 139 -15.16 6.45 -7.33
N THR A 140 -14.75 5.22 -7.02
CA THR A 140 -15.66 4.06 -7.03
C THR A 140 -16.85 4.24 -6.08
N LEU A 141 -16.63 4.83 -4.90
CA LEU A 141 -17.70 5.10 -3.94
C LEU A 141 -18.64 6.20 -4.42
N ALA A 142 -18.12 7.26 -5.04
CA ALA A 142 -18.94 8.30 -5.64
C ALA A 142 -19.86 7.72 -6.71
N ASP A 143 -19.33 6.87 -7.59
CA ASP A 143 -20.10 6.17 -8.63
C ASP A 143 -21.15 5.22 -8.06
N VAL A 144 -20.82 4.50 -6.99
CA VAL A 144 -21.75 3.61 -6.29
C VAL A 144 -22.88 4.40 -5.64
N LEU A 145 -22.60 5.52 -4.99
CA LEU A 145 -23.60 6.35 -4.30
C LEU A 145 -24.67 6.89 -5.25
N VAL A 146 -24.30 7.21 -6.50
CA VAL A 146 -25.24 7.72 -7.51
C VAL A 146 -25.90 6.62 -8.34
N SER A 147 -25.62 5.35 -8.03
CA SER A 147 -26.10 4.21 -8.81
C SER A 147 -27.56 3.84 -8.52
N THR A 148 -28.23 3.22 -9.50
CA THR A 148 -29.59 2.70 -9.32
C THR A 148 -29.66 1.58 -8.27
N GLN A 149 -28.57 0.83 -8.10
CA GLN A 149 -28.43 -0.19 -7.05
C GLN A 149 -28.48 0.43 -5.66
N ALA A 150 -27.82 1.58 -5.45
CA ALA A 150 -27.86 2.29 -4.18
C ALA A 150 -29.28 2.78 -3.87
N ILE A 151 -29.99 3.30 -4.88
CA ILE A 151 -31.40 3.68 -4.75
C ILE A 151 -32.26 2.47 -4.37
N ALA A 152 -32.10 1.34 -5.06
CA ALA A 152 -32.85 0.11 -4.78
C ALA A 152 -32.64 -0.42 -3.35
N LEU A 153 -31.42 -0.30 -2.81
CA LEU A 153 -31.11 -0.67 -1.44
C LEU A 153 -31.63 0.34 -0.41
N ALA A 154 -31.81 1.61 -0.79
CA ALA A 154 -32.31 2.66 0.08
C ALA A 154 -33.85 2.68 0.18
N THR A 155 -34.56 2.30 -0.89
CA THR A 155 -36.03 2.36 -0.96
C THR A 155 -36.72 1.14 -0.36
N ASP A 156 -36.07 -0.02 -0.37
CA ASP A 156 -36.71 -1.29 -0.02
C ASP A 156 -36.41 -1.71 1.44
N ARG A 157 -37.41 -1.52 2.32
CA ARG A 157 -37.31 -1.62 3.79
C ARG A 157 -37.72 -2.99 4.36
N THR A 158 -37.98 -3.99 3.53
CA THR A 158 -38.41 -5.31 4.05
C THR A 158 -37.27 -6.05 4.75
N ASP A 159 -37.60 -6.74 5.83
CA ASP A 159 -36.66 -7.50 6.68
C ASP A 159 -36.07 -8.74 5.99
N SER A 160 -36.67 -9.21 4.89
CA SER A 160 -36.11 -10.27 4.04
C SER A 160 -35.52 -9.66 2.77
N SER A 161 -34.26 -10.03 2.48
CA SER A 161 -33.56 -9.57 1.27
C SER A 161 -34.23 -10.16 0.04
N SER A 162 -34.94 -9.32 -0.71
CA SER A 162 -35.50 -9.73 -1.99
C SER A 162 -34.37 -10.09 -2.99
N PRO A 163 -34.63 -10.94 -3.99
CA PRO A 163 -33.61 -11.28 -5.00
C PRO A 163 -33.00 -10.05 -5.70
N THR A 164 -33.80 -9.00 -5.90
CA THR A 164 -33.35 -7.73 -6.47
C THR A 164 -32.41 -6.97 -5.54
N GLN A 165 -32.64 -6.99 -4.22
CA GLN A 165 -31.71 -6.43 -3.23
C GLN A 165 -30.40 -7.21 -3.19
N GLN A 166 -30.46 -8.55 -3.22
CA GLN A 166 -29.27 -9.40 -3.24
C GLN A 166 -28.41 -9.11 -4.48
N GLU A 167 -29.05 -8.97 -5.64
CA GLU A 167 -28.35 -8.62 -6.89
C GLU A 167 -27.78 -7.18 -6.86
N ALA A 168 -28.52 -6.20 -6.32
CA ALA A 168 -28.03 -4.84 -6.15
C ALA A 168 -26.81 -4.77 -5.22
N ALA A 169 -26.89 -5.44 -4.05
CA ALA A 169 -25.79 -5.53 -3.10
C ALA A 169 -24.58 -6.25 -3.70
N ALA A 170 -24.79 -7.36 -4.41
CA ALA A 170 -23.73 -8.11 -5.07
C ALA A 170 -23.03 -7.28 -6.17
N ASN A 171 -23.76 -6.47 -6.92
CA ASN A 171 -23.21 -5.57 -7.93
C ASN A 171 -22.34 -4.46 -7.33
N ILE A 172 -22.82 -3.80 -6.26
CA ILE A 172 -22.02 -2.79 -5.54
C ILE A 172 -20.76 -3.44 -4.97
N ALA A 173 -20.92 -4.55 -4.26
CA ALA A 173 -19.80 -5.28 -3.67
C ALA A 173 -18.77 -5.72 -4.72
N THR A 174 -19.21 -6.16 -5.90
CA THR A 174 -18.30 -6.54 -6.98
C THR A 174 -17.44 -5.38 -7.43
N ARG A 175 -18.03 -4.21 -7.69
CA ARG A 175 -17.29 -3.01 -8.11
C ARG A 175 -16.29 -2.58 -7.06
N THR A 176 -16.75 -2.43 -5.81
CA THR A 176 -15.89 -1.99 -4.71
C THR A 176 -14.74 -2.97 -4.44
N LEU A 177 -15.04 -4.27 -4.34
CA LEU A 177 -14.02 -5.28 -4.06
C LEU A 177 -13.07 -5.51 -5.24
N GLN A 178 -13.52 -5.32 -6.48
CA GLN A 178 -12.63 -5.39 -7.64
C GLN A 178 -11.59 -4.26 -7.60
N THR A 179 -12.00 -3.00 -7.39
CA THR A 179 -11.08 -1.86 -7.27
C THR A 179 -10.03 -2.12 -6.17
N ILE A 180 -10.48 -2.62 -5.01
CA ILE A 180 -9.57 -2.91 -3.88
C ILE A 180 -8.66 -4.11 -4.17
N GLY A 181 -9.19 -5.15 -4.81
CA GLY A 181 -8.40 -6.30 -5.23
C GLY A 181 -7.31 -5.92 -6.21
N ASP A 182 -7.60 -5.06 -7.17
CA ASP A 182 -6.63 -4.59 -8.16
C ASP A 182 -5.51 -3.78 -7.49
N ALA A 183 -5.86 -2.96 -6.50
CA ALA A 183 -4.87 -2.26 -5.67
C ALA A 183 -4.03 -3.21 -4.80
N TYR A 184 -4.62 -4.30 -4.28
CA TYR A 184 -3.89 -5.32 -3.52
C TYR A 184 -2.84 -6.02 -4.38
N ASP A 185 -3.18 -6.39 -5.62
CA ASP A 185 -2.24 -7.05 -6.53
C ASP A 185 -1.08 -6.12 -6.91
N GLN A 186 -1.34 -4.82 -7.09
CA GLN A 186 -0.29 -3.82 -7.31
C GLN A 186 0.65 -3.71 -6.09
N ALA A 187 0.10 -3.73 -4.87
CA ALA A 187 0.90 -3.72 -3.65
C ALA A 187 1.77 -4.98 -3.54
N ALA A 188 1.20 -6.15 -3.86
CA ALA A 188 1.94 -7.41 -3.86
C ALA A 188 3.11 -7.39 -4.85
N ASP A 189 2.92 -6.85 -6.05
CA ASP A 189 4.00 -6.66 -7.04
C ASP A 189 5.10 -5.70 -6.53
N LEU A 190 4.71 -4.56 -5.93
CA LEU A 190 5.66 -3.62 -5.32
C LEU A 190 6.53 -4.31 -4.25
N LEU A 191 5.91 -5.08 -3.36
CA LEU A 191 6.62 -5.80 -2.30
C LEU A 191 7.47 -6.96 -2.84
N TYR A 192 7.01 -7.62 -3.91
CA TYR A 192 7.78 -8.66 -4.57
C TYR A 192 9.06 -8.10 -5.20
N ARG A 193 8.97 -6.97 -5.92
CA ARG A 193 10.13 -6.28 -6.50
C ARG A 193 11.13 -5.79 -5.44
N ALA A 194 10.63 -5.46 -4.24
CA ALA A 194 11.43 -5.03 -3.11
C ALA A 194 12.13 -6.17 -2.33
N ARG A 195 11.89 -7.45 -2.68
CA ARG A 195 12.42 -8.60 -1.94
C ARG A 195 13.96 -8.59 -1.72
N PRO A 196 14.80 -8.12 -2.67
CA PRO A 196 16.24 -8.04 -2.44
C PRO A 196 16.65 -7.17 -1.24
N LEU A 197 15.80 -6.25 -0.78
CA LEU A 197 16.08 -5.42 0.40
C LEU A 197 16.01 -6.19 1.72
N ARG A 198 15.31 -7.34 1.76
CA ARG A 198 15.09 -8.14 2.98
C ARG A 198 16.16 -9.20 3.21
N ASP A 199 16.68 -9.77 2.13
CA ASP A 199 17.67 -10.84 2.16
C ASP A 199 18.97 -10.32 1.51
N PRO A 200 19.80 -9.54 2.23
CA PRO A 200 21.09 -9.12 1.72
C PRO A 200 21.96 -10.36 1.47
N ARG A 201 22.47 -10.51 0.25
CA ARG A 201 23.44 -11.56 -0.10
C ARG A 201 24.84 -11.20 0.37
#